data_AF-A0A8C9LSU7-F1
#
_entry.id   AF-A0A8C9LSU7-F1
#
_cell.length_a   1.000
_cell.length_b   1.000
_cell.length_c   1.000
_cell.angle_alpha   90.00
_cell.angle_beta   90.00
_cell.angle_gamma   90.00
#
_symmetry.space_group_name_H-M   'P 1'
#
loop_
_entity.id
_entity.type
_entity.pdbx_description
1 polymer ?
#
loop_
_entity_poly.entity_id
_entity_poly.type
_entity_poly.pdbx_seq_one_letter_code
_entity_poly.pdbx_strand_id
1 'polypeptide(L)'
;MEITPPSIQRQQIAELEKSSIQNIEQQMKVTTSKTVNKLGTEIIVSTLSPHEQQIFTTKTDWKIRYLSNNSLLFRTKNIFVNNTNLVRNVTHDNGTNSSTKNLLEKFICISDLKIQVGGFIYGSSPPDNAYVKEIKCILIPPQIGNYQSVTLSTHMPSNKYLHNLEILGWIHTQTTNCSSRDKEKRENESNTNNDDDDLTNNLKYKNVWDKNKSIILTCSFTPGSCTINAFKLTDEGYNLYAYANANNLYEQVQVLLSNVFVGFFLLPDDGIWNYNLMGIKFSNNLKYTAQLDIPKPFYADIHRPNHFLQFAMLEQHEGDEADVETSFI
;
A
#
# COMPACT_ATOMS: atom_id res chain seq x y z
N MET A 1 79.44 7.09 -24.63
CA MET A 1 78.01 7.24 -24.99
C MET A 1 77.50 8.43 -24.17
N GLU A 2 77.50 9.62 -24.77
CA GLU A 2 76.97 10.82 -24.11
C GLU A 2 75.45 10.78 -24.14
N ILE A 3 74.84 10.78 -22.95
CA ILE A 3 73.39 10.80 -22.77
C ILE A 3 72.98 12.27 -22.84
N THR A 4 72.36 12.67 -23.95
CA THR A 4 71.80 14.00 -24.12
C THR A 4 70.62 14.20 -23.16
N PRO A 5 70.49 15.38 -22.52
CA PRO A 5 69.40 15.64 -21.57
C PRO A 5 68.05 15.64 -22.31
N PRO A 6 66.99 15.09 -21.70
CA PRO A 6 65.66 15.06 -22.31
C PRO A 6 65.18 16.49 -22.53
N SER A 7 64.68 16.77 -23.75
CA SER A 7 64.17 18.10 -24.08
C SER A 7 62.96 18.45 -23.21
N ILE A 8 62.90 19.70 -22.74
CA ILE A 8 61.81 20.25 -21.90
C ILE A 8 60.44 20.00 -22.53
N GLN A 9 60.36 20.01 -23.86
CA GLN A 9 59.15 19.72 -24.61
C GLN A 9 58.66 18.26 -24.44
N ARG A 10 59.57 17.28 -24.31
CA ARG A 10 59.19 15.88 -24.02
C ARG A 10 58.68 15.71 -22.59
N GLN A 11 59.20 16.46 -21.63
CA GLN A 11 58.69 16.43 -20.25
C GLN A 11 57.30 17.05 -20.15
N GLN A 12 57.05 18.17 -20.85
CA GLN A 12 55.72 18.78 -20.91
C GLN A 12 54.69 17.89 -21.62
N ILE A 13 55.08 17.19 -22.70
CA ILE A 13 54.19 16.23 -23.37
C ILE A 13 53.90 15.03 -22.45
N ALA A 14 54.90 14.51 -21.72
CA ALA A 14 54.70 13.42 -20.77
C ALA A 14 53.84 13.81 -19.55
N GLU A 15 53.91 15.06 -19.08
CA GLU A 15 53.03 15.58 -18.03
C GLU A 15 51.61 15.83 -18.53
N LEU A 16 51.45 16.28 -19.78
CA LEU A 16 50.13 16.40 -20.45
C LEU A 16 49.51 15.02 -20.70
N GLU A 17 50.31 14.02 -21.09
CA GLU A 17 49.85 12.63 -21.24
C GLU A 17 49.49 12.01 -19.89
N LYS A 18 50.28 12.22 -18.83
CA LYS A 18 49.92 11.73 -17.48
C LYS A 18 48.67 12.39 -16.91
N SER A 19 48.51 13.71 -17.07
CA SER A 19 47.32 14.42 -16.60
C SER A 19 46.07 14.09 -17.44
N SER A 20 46.21 13.85 -18.74
CA SER A 20 45.09 13.34 -19.56
C SER A 20 44.74 11.89 -19.22
N ILE A 21 45.70 11.00 -18.98
CA ILE A 21 45.44 9.63 -18.52
C ILE A 21 44.78 9.61 -17.14
N GLN A 22 45.24 10.45 -16.18
CA GLN A 22 44.62 10.55 -14.86
C GLN A 22 43.19 11.12 -14.91
N ASN A 23 42.94 12.12 -15.78
CA ASN A 23 41.58 12.64 -15.99
C ASN A 23 40.66 11.61 -16.67
N ILE A 24 41.20 10.78 -17.57
CA ILE A 24 40.49 9.66 -18.20
C ILE A 24 40.21 8.53 -17.19
N GLU A 25 41.16 8.22 -16.30
CA GLU A 25 40.99 7.25 -15.21
C GLU A 25 39.98 7.73 -14.14
N GLN A 26 39.94 9.03 -13.84
CA GLN A 26 38.92 9.62 -12.96
C GLN A 26 37.52 9.63 -13.60
N GLN A 27 37.41 9.71 -14.92
CA GLN A 27 36.13 9.61 -15.65
C GLN A 27 35.64 8.17 -15.88
N MET A 28 36.52 7.17 -15.81
CA MET A 28 36.20 5.75 -16.06
C MET A 28 36.25 4.87 -14.80
N LYS A 29 35.82 5.38 -13.64
CA LYS A 29 35.63 4.55 -12.44
C LYS A 29 34.34 3.73 -12.58
N VAL A 30 34.44 2.60 -13.29
CA VAL A 30 33.35 1.64 -13.48
C VAL A 30 32.99 1.01 -12.14
N THR A 31 31.79 1.29 -11.64
CA THR A 31 31.28 0.62 -10.45
C THR A 31 30.58 -0.65 -10.89
N THR A 32 31.09 -1.80 -10.45
CA THR A 32 30.47 -3.11 -10.72
C THR A 32 29.64 -3.51 -9.51
N SER A 33 28.38 -3.84 -9.75
CA SER A 33 27.48 -4.37 -8.72
C SER A 33 27.19 -5.83 -9.01
N LYS A 34 27.40 -6.70 -8.02
CA LYS A 34 27.11 -8.13 -8.10
C LYS A 34 25.77 -8.42 -7.45
N THR A 35 24.87 -9.06 -8.19
CA THR A 35 23.60 -9.59 -7.67
C THR A 35 23.43 -11.04 -8.09
N VAL A 36 22.69 -11.83 -7.31
CA VAL A 36 22.44 -13.25 -7.60
C VAL A 36 20.98 -13.46 -7.94
N ASN A 37 20.72 -14.17 -9.03
CA ASN A 37 19.36 -14.59 -9.39
C ASN A 37 18.86 -15.73 -8.49
N LYS A 38 17.55 -16.00 -8.51
CA LYS A 38 16.91 -17.10 -7.73
C LYS A 38 17.53 -18.49 -7.99
N LEU A 39 18.26 -18.66 -9.09
CA LEU A 39 18.95 -19.89 -9.50
C LEU A 39 20.45 -19.88 -9.17
N GLY A 40 20.95 -18.89 -8.42
CA GLY A 40 22.36 -18.79 -8.01
C GLY A 40 23.32 -18.30 -9.08
N THR A 41 22.83 -17.85 -10.24
CA THR A 41 23.67 -17.23 -11.28
C THR A 41 24.05 -15.81 -10.90
N GLU A 42 25.36 -15.52 -10.91
CA GLU A 42 25.90 -14.19 -10.67
C GLU A 42 25.62 -13.27 -11.87
N ILE A 43 24.91 -12.17 -11.62
CA ILE A 43 24.75 -11.07 -12.56
C ILE A 43 25.69 -9.96 -12.10
N ILE A 44 26.63 -9.60 -12.98
CA ILE A 44 27.55 -8.49 -12.77
C ILE A 44 27.09 -7.35 -13.68
N VAL A 45 26.59 -6.27 -13.09
CA VAL A 45 26.19 -5.06 -13.82
C VAL A 45 27.27 -4.01 -13.64
N SER A 46 27.86 -3.58 -14.76
CA SER A 46 28.91 -2.56 -14.80
C SER A 46 28.33 -1.24 -15.30
N THR A 47 28.24 -0.23 -14.44
CA THR A 47 27.76 1.10 -14.84
C THR A 47 28.95 1.99 -15.17
N LEU A 48 28.99 2.50 -16.40
CA LEU A 48 30.13 3.22 -16.98
C LEU A 48 30.01 4.75 -16.89
N SER A 49 28.84 5.30 -16.56
CA SER A 49 28.54 6.73 -16.67
C SER A 49 28.19 7.40 -15.32
N PRO A 50 28.85 8.52 -14.93
CA PRO A 50 28.49 9.33 -13.76
C PRO A 50 27.07 9.94 -13.83
N HIS A 51 26.53 10.15 -15.03
CA HIS A 51 25.18 10.70 -15.23
C HIS A 51 24.09 9.69 -14.85
N GLU A 52 24.34 8.38 -15.03
CA GLU A 52 23.43 7.33 -14.59
C GLU A 52 23.46 7.13 -13.07
N GLN A 53 24.57 7.46 -12.40
CA GLN A 53 24.65 7.44 -10.93
C GLN A 53 23.79 8.55 -10.30
N GLN A 54 23.73 9.74 -10.90
CA GLN A 54 22.88 10.83 -10.41
C GLN A 54 21.38 10.60 -10.68
N ILE A 55 21.04 9.83 -11.73
CA ILE A 55 19.66 9.51 -12.12
C ILE A 55 19.27 8.08 -11.69
N PHE A 56 19.94 7.52 -10.68
CA PHE A 56 19.39 6.35 -9.98
C PHE A 56 18.31 6.78 -8.96
N THR A 57 17.34 7.56 -9.41
CA THR A 57 16.05 7.67 -8.72
C THR A 57 15.33 6.34 -8.90
N THR A 58 15.40 5.47 -7.89
CA THR A 58 14.45 4.36 -7.79
C THR A 58 13.05 4.96 -7.91
N LYS A 59 12.26 4.51 -8.89
CA LYS A 59 10.90 5.02 -9.21
C LYS A 59 9.88 4.88 -8.05
N THR A 60 10.34 4.52 -6.86
CA THR A 60 9.57 4.14 -5.68
C THR A 60 10.17 4.73 -4.40
N ASP A 61 10.69 5.97 -4.43
CA ASP A 61 11.17 6.62 -3.21
C ASP A 61 10.05 6.70 -2.16
N TRP A 62 10.19 5.87 -1.13
CA TRP A 62 9.27 5.80 -0.01
C TRP A 62 9.33 7.08 0.84
N LYS A 63 10.42 7.85 0.78
CA LYS A 63 10.59 9.12 1.50
C LYS A 63 9.65 10.20 0.97
N ILE A 64 9.57 10.35 -0.36
CA ILE A 64 8.65 11.32 -0.99
C ILE A 64 7.20 10.95 -0.65
N ARG A 65 6.86 9.66 -0.70
CA ARG A 65 5.53 9.18 -0.30
C ARG A 65 5.26 9.40 1.18
N TYR A 66 6.23 9.13 2.04
CA TYR A 66 6.14 9.39 3.48
C TYR A 66 5.83 10.87 3.77
N LEU A 67 6.58 11.79 3.17
CA LEU A 67 6.33 13.23 3.30
C LEU A 67 4.94 13.61 2.78
N SER A 68 4.53 13.01 1.65
CA SER A 68 3.21 13.25 1.06
C SER A 68 2.07 12.73 1.93
N ASN A 69 2.25 11.63 2.66
CA ASN A 69 1.23 11.04 3.52
C ASN A 69 0.88 11.92 4.73
N ASN A 70 1.74 12.85 5.15
CA ASN A 70 1.37 13.87 6.13
C ASN A 70 0.15 14.70 5.67
N SER A 71 -0.09 14.79 4.35
CA SER A 71 -1.28 15.46 3.80
C SER A 71 -2.59 14.71 4.06
N LEU A 72 -2.57 13.41 4.38
CA LEU A 72 -3.78 12.61 4.62
C LEU A 72 -4.59 13.16 5.79
N LEU A 73 -3.92 13.69 6.82
CA LEU A 73 -4.57 14.34 7.96
C LEU A 73 -5.41 15.57 7.57
N PHE A 74 -5.04 16.29 6.51
CA PHE A 74 -5.86 17.41 6.03
C PHE A 74 -7.08 16.94 5.25
N ARG A 75 -6.98 15.78 4.58
CA ARG A 75 -8.08 15.21 3.79
C ARG A 75 -9.19 14.65 4.67
N THR A 76 -8.89 14.18 5.88
CA THR A 76 -9.90 13.68 6.83
C THR A 76 -10.90 14.75 7.28
N LYS A 77 -10.55 16.03 7.16
CA LYS A 77 -11.48 17.14 7.43
C LYS A 77 -12.64 17.18 6.43
N ASN A 78 -12.38 16.78 5.18
CA ASN A 78 -13.32 16.86 4.06
C ASN A 78 -13.59 15.45 3.52
N ILE A 79 -14.50 14.73 4.18
CA ILE A 79 -14.95 13.40 3.75
C ILE A 79 -16.32 13.56 3.09
N PHE A 80 -16.40 13.24 1.80
CA PHE A 80 -17.63 13.23 1.02
C PHE A 80 -18.14 11.80 0.86
N VAL A 81 -19.45 11.61 0.94
CA VAL A 81 -20.08 10.31 0.69
C VAL A 81 -20.89 10.42 -0.58
N ASN A 82 -20.62 9.52 -1.53
CA ASN A 82 -21.36 9.50 -2.77
C ASN A 82 -22.61 8.62 -2.65
N ASN A 83 -23.78 9.24 -2.75
CA ASN A 83 -25.08 8.57 -2.71
C ASN A 83 -25.83 8.73 -4.05
N THR A 84 -25.10 8.67 -5.18
CA THR A 84 -25.69 8.73 -6.52
C THR A 84 -26.61 7.54 -6.75
N ASN A 85 -27.93 7.80 -6.85
CA ASN A 85 -29.03 6.94 -7.34
C ASN A 85 -30.10 6.42 -6.35
N LEU A 86 -30.28 7.05 -5.18
CA LEU A 86 -31.33 6.62 -4.23
C LEU A 86 -32.78 6.96 -4.64
N VAL A 87 -33.00 7.68 -5.74
CA VAL A 87 -34.35 8.16 -6.12
C VAL A 87 -35.15 7.13 -6.93
N ARG A 88 -34.55 6.06 -7.46
CA ARG A 88 -35.27 5.15 -8.39
C ARG A 88 -35.57 3.74 -7.87
N ASN A 89 -34.75 3.18 -6.98
CA ASN A 89 -34.93 1.80 -6.51
C ASN A 89 -34.74 1.71 -4.99
N VAL A 90 -35.65 2.29 -4.21
CA VAL A 90 -35.80 1.87 -2.80
C VAL A 90 -36.60 0.57 -2.82
N THR A 91 -35.94 -0.53 -3.19
CA THR A 91 -36.39 -1.83 -2.72
C THR A 91 -36.15 -1.86 -1.21
N HIS A 92 -37.18 -2.18 -0.45
CA HIS A 92 -37.18 -2.20 1.02
C HIS A 92 -36.12 -3.14 1.66
N ASP A 93 -35.32 -3.83 0.85
CA ASP A 93 -34.30 -4.80 1.25
C ASP A 93 -32.86 -4.27 1.25
N ASN A 94 -32.61 -3.08 0.68
CA ASN A 94 -31.27 -2.49 0.69
C ASN A 94 -31.03 -1.70 1.98
N GLY A 95 -30.57 -2.42 3.01
CA GLY A 95 -30.24 -1.85 4.31
C GLY A 95 -29.24 -0.69 4.24
N THR A 96 -29.51 0.38 4.99
CA THR A 96 -28.64 1.55 5.07
C THR A 96 -27.44 1.26 5.98
N ASN A 97 -26.22 1.49 5.48
CA ASN A 97 -25.01 1.30 6.28
C ASN A 97 -24.59 2.62 6.93
N SER A 98 -24.42 2.62 8.24
CA SER A 98 -23.88 3.76 9.00
C SER A 98 -22.44 3.46 9.39
N SER A 99 -21.50 4.27 8.90
CA SER A 99 -20.08 4.19 9.26
C SER A 99 -19.72 5.29 10.24
N THR A 100 -18.92 4.96 11.26
CA THR A 100 -18.43 5.96 12.20
C THR A 100 -17.32 6.81 11.60
N LYS A 101 -17.40 8.13 11.83
CA LYS A 101 -16.39 9.07 11.37
C LYS A 101 -14.99 8.78 11.91
N ASN A 102 -14.87 8.38 13.18
CA ASN A 102 -13.57 8.13 13.82
C ASN A 102 -12.80 6.97 13.15
N LEU A 103 -13.50 5.90 12.76
CA LEU A 103 -12.90 4.78 12.03
C LEU A 103 -12.36 5.24 10.68
N LEU A 104 -13.15 6.00 9.92
CA LEU A 104 -12.75 6.47 8.60
C LEU A 104 -11.59 7.45 8.66
N GLU A 105 -11.64 8.42 9.58
CA GLU A 105 -10.54 9.37 9.78
C GLU A 105 -9.23 8.64 10.09
N LYS A 106 -9.26 7.68 11.03
CA LYS A 106 -8.07 6.92 11.37
C LYS A 106 -7.60 6.00 10.24
N PHE A 107 -8.51 5.34 9.53
CA PHE A 107 -8.20 4.47 8.40
C PHE A 107 -7.53 5.24 7.25
N ILE A 108 -8.00 6.46 6.97
CA ILE A 108 -7.37 7.37 6.00
C ILE A 108 -5.97 7.77 6.48
N CYS A 109 -5.80 8.15 7.74
CA CYS A 109 -4.50 8.57 8.27
C CYS A 109 -3.42 7.49 8.25
N ILE A 110 -3.80 6.21 8.36
CA ILE A 110 -2.83 5.10 8.35
C ILE A 110 -2.47 4.61 6.95
N SER A 111 -3.20 5.06 5.92
CA SER A 111 -3.06 4.58 4.55
C SER A 111 -1.89 5.23 3.79
N ASP A 112 -1.72 4.85 2.52
CA ASP A 112 -0.81 5.49 1.57
C ASP A 112 -1.58 6.13 0.42
N LEU A 113 -1.04 7.24 -0.12
CA LEU A 113 -1.66 7.95 -1.24
C LEU A 113 -1.67 7.15 -2.54
N LYS A 114 -0.76 6.18 -2.70
CA LYS A 114 -0.61 5.41 -3.93
C LYS A 114 -0.92 3.92 -3.76
N ILE A 115 -0.48 3.32 -2.67
CA ILE A 115 -0.67 1.90 -2.39
C ILE A 115 -2.02 1.69 -1.71
N GLN A 116 -2.78 0.71 -2.18
CA GLN A 116 -4.05 0.36 -1.56
C GLN A 116 -3.85 -0.37 -0.22
N VAL A 117 -4.69 0.00 0.74
CA VAL A 117 -4.78 -0.63 2.06
C VAL A 117 -6.21 -1.07 2.25
N GLY A 118 -6.41 -2.30 2.71
CA GLY A 118 -7.70 -2.92 2.97
C GLY A 118 -7.94 -3.28 4.43
N GLY A 119 -9.19 -3.52 4.79
CA GLY A 119 -9.59 -4.01 6.12
C GLY A 119 -10.97 -4.64 6.08
N PHE A 120 -11.22 -5.61 6.96
CA PHE A 120 -12.53 -6.24 7.10
C PHE A 120 -13.43 -5.42 8.01
N ILE A 121 -14.69 -5.29 7.63
CA ILE A 121 -15.69 -4.49 8.31
C ILE A 121 -16.59 -5.42 9.13
N TYR A 122 -16.73 -5.11 10.41
CA TYR A 122 -17.63 -5.79 11.32
C TYR A 122 -18.65 -4.81 11.91
N GLY A 123 -19.87 -5.28 12.08
CA GLY A 123 -20.96 -4.45 12.55
C GLY A 123 -22.13 -5.23 13.11
N SER A 124 -23.16 -4.50 13.51
CA SER A 124 -24.41 -5.05 14.03
C SER A 124 -25.54 -4.08 13.74
N SER A 125 -26.77 -4.56 13.65
CA SER A 125 -27.92 -3.66 13.66
C SER A 125 -28.19 -3.09 15.05
N PRO A 126 -28.64 -1.84 15.17
CA PRO A 126 -29.18 -1.32 16.42
C PRO A 126 -30.45 -2.09 16.81
N PRO A 127 -30.79 -2.15 18.12
CA PRO A 127 -31.96 -2.90 18.59
C PRO A 127 -33.28 -2.35 18.03
N ASP A 128 -33.31 -1.04 17.71
CA ASP A 128 -34.51 -0.34 17.27
C ASP A 128 -34.80 -0.52 15.77
N ASN A 129 -33.78 -0.84 14.96
CA ASN A 129 -33.93 -0.94 13.51
C ASN A 129 -33.01 -1.99 12.88
N ALA A 130 -33.61 -3.09 12.41
CA ALA A 130 -32.89 -4.18 11.76
C ALA A 130 -32.37 -3.84 10.34
N TYR A 131 -32.94 -2.84 9.67
CA TYR A 131 -32.54 -2.44 8.32
C TYR A 131 -31.25 -1.63 8.31
N VAL A 132 -30.90 -0.98 9.42
CA VAL A 132 -29.66 -0.22 9.54
C VAL A 132 -28.55 -1.15 10.01
N LYS A 133 -27.38 -1.05 9.39
CA LYS A 133 -26.17 -1.76 9.81
C LYS A 133 -25.14 -0.75 10.27
N GLU A 134 -24.78 -0.81 11.55
CA GLU A 134 -23.76 0.06 12.14
C GLU A 134 -22.40 -0.63 12.06
N ILE A 135 -21.45 0.01 11.38
CA ILE A 135 -20.06 -0.43 11.34
C ILE A 135 -19.39 -0.03 12.65
N LYS A 136 -19.06 -1.03 13.48
CA LYS A 136 -18.48 -0.82 14.81
C LYS A 136 -16.99 -1.14 14.86
N CYS A 137 -16.51 -2.02 13.98
CA CYS A 137 -15.12 -2.47 14.02
C CYS A 137 -14.53 -2.59 12.62
N ILE A 138 -13.27 -2.16 12.47
CA ILE A 138 -12.44 -2.50 11.31
C ILE A 138 -11.30 -3.39 11.80
N LEU A 139 -11.26 -4.62 11.28
CA LEU A 139 -10.14 -5.54 11.43
C LEU A 139 -9.14 -5.28 10.30
N ILE A 140 -7.92 -4.92 10.64
CA ILE A 140 -6.85 -4.72 9.65
C ILE A 140 -5.98 -5.98 9.68
N PRO A 141 -6.11 -6.86 8.68
CA PRO A 141 -5.30 -8.07 8.61
C PRO A 141 -3.87 -7.73 8.13
N PRO A 142 -2.92 -8.66 8.33
CA PRO A 142 -1.66 -8.67 7.60
C PRO A 142 -1.93 -8.58 6.09
N GLN A 143 -1.29 -7.64 5.41
CA GLN A 143 -1.56 -7.36 4.00
C GLN A 143 -0.37 -6.78 3.24
N ILE A 144 -0.41 -6.97 1.93
CA ILE A 144 0.46 -6.33 0.95
C ILE A 144 -0.40 -5.69 -0.14
N GLY A 145 -0.04 -4.49 -0.58
CA GLY A 145 -0.83 -3.69 -1.50
C GLY A 145 -0.04 -3.25 -2.73
N ASN A 146 -0.74 -3.03 -3.81
CA ASN A 146 -0.24 -2.39 -5.01
C ASN A 146 -1.08 -1.14 -5.33
N TYR A 147 -0.81 -0.47 -6.45
CA TYR A 147 -1.61 0.66 -6.93
C TYR A 147 -3.04 0.25 -7.34
N GLN A 148 -3.22 -1.01 -7.74
CA GLN A 148 -4.47 -1.51 -8.34
C GLN A 148 -5.25 -2.45 -7.41
N SER A 149 -4.57 -3.27 -6.63
CA SER A 149 -5.18 -4.29 -5.77
C SER A 149 -4.51 -4.37 -4.40
N VAL A 150 -5.15 -5.08 -3.48
CA VAL A 150 -4.62 -5.40 -2.16
C VAL A 150 -4.82 -6.88 -1.87
N THR A 151 -3.76 -7.54 -1.44
CA THR A 151 -3.76 -8.94 -1.04
C THR A 151 -3.78 -9.01 0.49
N LEU A 152 -4.88 -9.52 1.04
CA LEU A 152 -5.09 -9.69 2.49
C LEU A 152 -4.82 -11.16 2.88
N SER A 153 -4.39 -11.41 4.12
CA SER A 153 -4.32 -12.78 4.64
C SER A 153 -5.72 -13.42 4.67
N THR A 154 -5.80 -14.67 4.18
CA THR A 154 -7.02 -15.51 4.12
C THR A 154 -7.50 -15.98 5.48
N HIS A 155 -6.66 -15.88 6.51
CA HIS A 155 -7.00 -16.32 7.85
C HIS A 155 -7.95 -15.32 8.53
N MET A 156 -9.10 -15.81 9.00
CA MET A 156 -10.04 -15.03 9.79
C MET A 156 -9.86 -15.33 11.28
N PRO A 157 -9.43 -14.35 12.10
CA PRO A 157 -9.18 -14.56 13.51
C PRO A 157 -10.49 -14.66 14.29
N SER A 158 -10.56 -15.58 15.25
CA SER A 158 -11.60 -15.58 16.28
C SER A 158 -11.13 -14.73 17.45
N ASN A 159 -11.98 -13.79 17.90
CA ASN A 159 -11.68 -12.90 19.02
C ASN A 159 -12.94 -12.68 19.84
N LYS A 160 -12.79 -12.53 21.17
CA LYS A 160 -13.87 -12.22 22.10
C LYS A 160 -14.74 -11.02 21.67
N TYR A 161 -14.12 -10.03 21.03
CA TYR A 161 -14.81 -8.81 20.57
C TYR A 161 -15.63 -9.00 19.30
N LEU A 162 -15.43 -10.09 18.56
CA LEU A 162 -16.13 -10.37 17.30
C LEU A 162 -17.38 -11.24 17.48
N HIS A 163 -17.60 -11.87 18.64
CA HIS A 163 -18.73 -12.80 18.84
C HIS A 163 -20.11 -12.17 18.62
N ASN A 164 -20.27 -10.89 18.93
CA ASN A 164 -21.55 -10.18 18.80
C ASN A 164 -21.67 -9.37 17.50
N LEU A 165 -20.67 -9.47 16.61
CA LEU A 165 -20.61 -8.69 15.37
C LEU A 165 -20.67 -9.63 14.16
N GLU A 166 -21.46 -9.25 13.17
CA GLU A 166 -21.45 -9.91 11.87
C GLU A 166 -20.45 -9.23 10.93
N ILE A 167 -19.89 -10.00 10.02
CA ILE A 167 -19.03 -9.45 8.95
C ILE A 167 -19.92 -8.76 7.91
N LEU A 168 -19.68 -7.48 7.69
CA LEU A 168 -20.40 -6.67 6.72
C LEU A 168 -19.66 -6.56 5.39
N GLY A 169 -18.39 -6.97 5.33
CA GLY A 169 -17.59 -6.97 4.10
C GLY A 169 -16.21 -6.37 4.34
N TRP A 170 -15.75 -5.53 3.42
CA TRP A 170 -14.40 -4.95 3.49
C TRP A 170 -14.33 -3.51 2.97
N ILE A 171 -13.35 -2.78 3.47
CA ILE A 171 -13.02 -1.41 3.05
C ILE A 171 -11.63 -1.42 2.43
N HIS A 172 -11.43 -0.64 1.37
CA HIS A 172 -10.09 -0.37 0.84
C HIS A 172 -9.90 1.06 0.37
N THR A 173 -8.65 1.50 0.36
CA THR A 173 -8.27 2.79 -0.22
C THR A 173 -8.03 2.68 -1.72
N GLN A 174 -8.24 3.79 -2.42
CA GLN A 174 -7.99 3.89 -3.85
C GLN A 174 -7.42 5.26 -4.21
N THR A 175 -6.50 5.28 -5.16
CA THR A 175 -5.81 6.51 -5.60
C THR A 175 -6.73 7.43 -6.40
N THR A 176 -7.53 6.86 -7.30
CA THR A 176 -8.48 7.60 -8.14
C THR A 176 -9.90 7.16 -7.85
N ASN A 177 -10.85 8.09 -7.91
CA ASN A 177 -12.27 7.74 -7.99
C ASN A 177 -12.47 6.92 -9.27
N CYS A 178 -12.76 5.63 -9.13
CA CYS A 178 -13.26 4.81 -10.24
C CYS A 178 -14.75 4.63 -10.02
N SER A 179 -15.54 5.04 -11.02
CA SER A 179 -16.95 4.69 -11.06
C SER A 179 -17.11 3.18 -11.27
N SER A 180 -18.29 2.61 -10.99
CA SER A 180 -18.57 1.19 -11.31
C SER A 180 -18.22 0.85 -12.76
N ARG A 181 -18.44 1.83 -13.67
CA ARG A 181 -18.13 1.75 -15.10
C ARG A 181 -16.64 1.68 -15.43
N ASP A 182 -15.79 2.23 -14.56
CA ASP A 182 -14.32 2.16 -14.70
C ASP A 182 -13.76 0.84 -14.16
N LYS A 183 -14.44 0.22 -13.18
CA LYS A 183 -14.13 -1.17 -12.75
C LYS A 183 -14.46 -2.16 -13.88
N GLU A 184 -15.59 -1.97 -14.55
CA GLU A 184 -16.00 -2.75 -15.73
C GLU A 184 -15.04 -2.63 -16.92
N LYS A 185 -14.55 -1.42 -17.23
CA LYS A 185 -13.54 -1.25 -18.29
C LYS A 185 -12.22 -1.93 -17.97
N ARG A 186 -11.81 -1.91 -16.69
CA ARG A 186 -10.54 -2.52 -16.25
C ARG A 186 -10.58 -4.05 -16.32
N GLU A 187 -11.69 -4.67 -15.94
CA GLU A 187 -11.89 -6.13 -16.10
C GLU A 187 -11.98 -6.54 -17.58
N ASN A 188 -12.49 -5.67 -18.46
CA ASN A 188 -12.54 -5.94 -19.90
C ASN A 188 -11.21 -5.69 -20.63
N GLU A 189 -10.38 -4.73 -20.19
CA GLU A 189 -9.05 -4.47 -20.73
C GLU A 189 -7.99 -5.48 -20.23
N SER A 190 -8.20 -6.13 -19.08
CA SER A 190 -7.31 -7.18 -18.59
C SER A 190 -7.54 -8.57 -19.21
N ASN A 191 -8.44 -8.68 -20.20
CA ASN A 191 -8.63 -9.90 -21.01
C ASN A 191 -7.46 -10.21 -21.98
N THR A 192 -6.37 -9.45 -21.97
CA THR A 192 -5.09 -9.91 -22.53
C THR A 192 -4.24 -10.57 -21.45
N ASN A 193 -4.39 -11.91 -21.35
CA ASN A 193 -3.42 -12.88 -20.82
C ASN A 193 -2.41 -12.29 -19.83
N ASN A 194 -2.74 -12.29 -18.54
CA ASN A 194 -1.85 -12.60 -17.41
C ASN A 194 -2.65 -12.48 -16.09
N ASP A 195 -2.86 -13.61 -15.42
CA ASP A 195 -2.93 -13.74 -13.95
C ASP A 195 -3.74 -12.70 -13.14
N ASP A 196 -4.99 -12.41 -13.53
CA ASP A 196 -5.95 -11.70 -12.65
C ASP A 196 -6.61 -12.69 -11.67
N ASP A 197 -5.83 -13.09 -10.66
CA ASP A 197 -6.21 -14.02 -9.58
C ASP A 197 -6.66 -13.29 -8.28
N ASP A 198 -6.94 -11.99 -8.37
CA ASP A 198 -7.11 -11.10 -7.21
C ASP A 198 -8.57 -10.96 -6.71
N LEU A 199 -9.58 -11.16 -7.57
CA LEU A 199 -10.98 -11.26 -7.12
C LEU A 199 -11.29 -12.66 -6.56
N THR A 200 -10.55 -13.67 -7.02
CA THR A 200 -10.77 -15.11 -6.79
C THR A 200 -10.05 -15.64 -5.54
N ASN A 201 -8.95 -15.02 -5.12
CA ASN A 201 -8.38 -15.27 -3.79
C ASN A 201 -9.31 -14.82 -2.65
N ASN A 202 -10.24 -13.90 -2.93
CA ASN A 202 -11.35 -13.56 -2.02
C ASN A 202 -12.54 -14.55 -2.09
N LEU A 203 -12.59 -15.46 -3.07
CA LEU A 203 -13.64 -16.47 -3.21
C LEU A 203 -13.54 -17.60 -2.18
N LYS A 204 -12.43 -17.72 -1.44
CA LYS A 204 -12.31 -18.64 -0.28
C LYS A 204 -13.01 -18.13 0.98
N TYR A 205 -13.46 -16.87 1.01
CA TYR A 205 -14.28 -16.33 2.11
C TYR A 205 -15.78 -16.65 1.96
N LYS A 206 -16.16 -17.35 0.90
CA LYS A 206 -17.56 -17.64 0.49
C LYS A 206 -18.40 -18.39 1.53
N ASN A 207 -17.77 -19.05 2.50
CA ASN A 207 -18.48 -19.75 3.58
C ASN A 207 -18.73 -18.88 4.83
N VAL A 208 -18.05 -17.75 4.97
CA VAL A 208 -18.18 -16.85 6.14
C VAL A 208 -19.02 -15.62 5.79
N TRP A 209 -19.02 -15.19 4.53
CA TRP A 209 -19.72 -13.98 4.11
C TRP A 209 -21.14 -14.28 3.66
N ASP A 210 -22.10 -13.60 4.26
CA ASP A 210 -23.48 -13.59 3.77
C ASP A 210 -23.54 -12.70 2.52
N LYS A 211 -23.84 -13.31 1.36
CA LYS A 211 -23.88 -12.64 0.05
C LYS A 211 -24.78 -11.41 0.04
N ASN A 212 -25.87 -11.46 0.80
CA ASN A 212 -26.88 -10.40 0.75
C ASN A 212 -26.49 -9.18 1.60
N LYS A 213 -25.56 -9.36 2.54
CA LYS A 213 -25.13 -8.34 3.51
C LYS A 213 -23.74 -7.79 3.24
N SER A 214 -22.95 -8.44 2.39
CA SER A 214 -21.57 -8.01 2.12
C SER A 214 -21.51 -6.75 1.26
N ILE A 215 -20.78 -5.75 1.75
CA ILE A 215 -20.49 -4.48 1.09
C ILE A 215 -19.00 -4.29 0.87
N ILE A 216 -18.67 -3.56 -0.19
CA ILE A 216 -17.33 -3.12 -0.54
C ILE A 216 -17.29 -1.60 -0.40
N LEU A 217 -16.58 -1.11 0.60
CA LEU A 217 -16.35 0.32 0.79
C LEU A 217 -15.06 0.73 0.07
N THR A 218 -15.14 1.72 -0.80
CA THR A 218 -13.96 2.31 -1.45
C THR A 218 -13.74 3.71 -0.93
N CYS A 219 -12.59 3.97 -0.34
CA CYS A 219 -12.15 5.29 0.08
C CYS A 219 -11.16 5.85 -0.94
N SER A 220 -11.63 6.76 -1.78
CA SER A 220 -10.86 7.32 -2.88
C SER A 220 -10.27 8.69 -2.54
N PHE A 221 -9.01 8.89 -2.89
CA PHE A 221 -8.24 10.08 -2.55
C PHE A 221 -8.35 11.18 -3.61
N THR A 222 -9.38 12.01 -3.47
CA THR A 222 -9.53 13.24 -4.24
C THR A 222 -8.57 14.34 -3.77
N PRO A 223 -8.21 15.32 -4.62
CA PRO A 223 -7.37 16.44 -4.19
C PRO A 223 -8.00 17.18 -3.00
N GLY A 224 -7.29 17.25 -1.87
CA GLY A 224 -7.73 17.96 -0.65
C GLY A 224 -8.91 17.34 0.11
N SER A 225 -9.39 16.16 -0.29
CA SER A 225 -10.57 15.51 0.29
C SER A 225 -10.51 13.99 0.17
N CYS A 226 -11.48 13.29 0.75
CA CYS A 226 -11.68 11.86 0.55
C CYS A 226 -13.14 11.62 0.12
N THR A 227 -13.34 10.76 -0.88
CA THR A 227 -14.68 10.35 -1.30
C THR A 227 -14.90 8.89 -0.93
N ILE A 228 -16.04 8.59 -0.31
CA ILE A 228 -16.42 7.22 0.05
C ILE A 228 -17.56 6.78 -0.85
N ASN A 229 -17.37 5.63 -1.50
CA ASN A 229 -18.42 4.93 -2.22
C ASN A 229 -18.63 3.55 -1.58
N ALA A 230 -19.84 3.05 -1.67
CA ALA A 230 -20.19 1.71 -1.22
C ALA A 230 -20.84 0.93 -2.35
N PHE A 231 -20.39 -0.29 -2.52
CA PHE A 231 -20.89 -1.20 -3.55
C PHE A 231 -21.35 -2.50 -2.91
N LYS A 232 -22.41 -3.08 -3.43
CA LYS A 232 -22.87 -4.43 -3.17
C LYS A 232 -22.77 -5.22 -4.46
N LEU A 233 -22.32 -6.46 -4.36
CA LEU A 233 -22.22 -7.34 -5.52
C LEU A 233 -23.63 -7.86 -5.85
N THR A 234 -24.01 -7.82 -7.12
CA THR A 234 -25.26 -8.45 -7.57
C THR A 234 -25.08 -9.97 -7.68
N ASP A 235 -26.19 -10.72 -7.68
CA ASP A 235 -26.15 -12.18 -7.85
C ASP A 235 -25.49 -12.59 -9.18
N GLU A 236 -25.64 -11.76 -10.22
CA GLU A 236 -24.96 -11.93 -11.50
C GLU A 236 -23.44 -11.78 -11.37
N GLY A 237 -22.99 -10.78 -10.60
CA GLY A 237 -21.56 -10.57 -10.31
C GLY A 237 -20.92 -11.72 -9.52
N TYR A 238 -21.67 -12.41 -8.66
CA TYR A 238 -21.17 -13.62 -7.99
C TYR A 238 -20.96 -14.80 -8.94
N ASN A 239 -21.68 -14.82 -10.06
CA ASN A 239 -21.66 -15.91 -11.04
C ASN A 239 -20.72 -15.63 -12.22
N LEU A 240 -19.91 -14.56 -12.17
CA LEU A 240 -19.13 -14.01 -13.28
C LEU A 240 -17.93 -14.84 -13.77
N TYR A 241 -18.01 -16.16 -13.66
CA TYR A 241 -17.30 -17.06 -14.56
C TYR A 241 -18.13 -17.40 -15.81
N ALA A 242 -19.40 -16.96 -15.91
CA ALA A 242 -20.30 -17.41 -16.97
C ALA A 242 -20.44 -16.44 -18.17
N TYR A 243 -20.39 -15.12 -17.99
CA TYR A 243 -20.64 -14.18 -19.10
C TYR A 243 -19.84 -12.88 -18.99
N ALA A 244 -18.90 -12.69 -19.91
CA ALA A 244 -17.96 -11.57 -20.00
C ALA A 244 -18.59 -10.22 -20.43
N ASN A 245 -19.90 -10.03 -20.28
CA ASN A 245 -20.59 -8.80 -20.68
C ASN A 245 -21.76 -8.54 -19.71
N ALA A 246 -21.48 -7.95 -18.55
CA ALA A 246 -22.54 -7.51 -17.64
C ALA A 246 -22.25 -6.10 -17.14
N ASN A 247 -23.01 -5.12 -17.64
CA ASN A 247 -22.96 -3.70 -17.23
C ASN A 247 -23.56 -3.44 -15.83
N ASN A 248 -23.73 -4.48 -14.98
CA ASN A 248 -24.50 -4.44 -13.72
C ASN A 248 -23.91 -5.36 -12.62
N LEU A 249 -22.59 -5.48 -12.54
CA LEU A 249 -21.92 -6.34 -11.54
C LEU A 249 -22.04 -5.80 -10.11
N TYR A 250 -22.06 -4.48 -9.99
CA TYR A 250 -22.01 -3.77 -8.72
C TYR A 250 -23.18 -2.79 -8.62
N GLU A 251 -23.95 -2.93 -7.55
CA GLU A 251 -24.99 -1.99 -7.16
C GLU A 251 -24.44 -1.01 -6.12
N GLN A 252 -24.71 0.30 -6.28
CA GLN A 252 -24.28 1.29 -5.30
C GLN A 252 -25.23 1.29 -4.08
N VAL A 253 -24.66 1.23 -2.88
CA VAL A 253 -25.42 1.19 -1.62
C VAL A 253 -25.28 2.53 -0.89
N GLN A 254 -26.33 2.89 -0.12
CA GLN A 254 -26.28 4.07 0.72
C GLN A 254 -25.33 3.89 1.90
N VAL A 255 -24.44 4.86 2.09
CA VAL A 255 -23.66 5.02 3.31
C VAL A 255 -23.95 6.36 3.96
N LEU A 256 -24.02 6.35 5.29
CA LEU A 256 -24.15 7.53 6.12
C LEU A 256 -22.95 7.62 7.07
N LEU A 257 -22.44 8.82 7.26
CA LEU A 257 -21.39 9.10 8.23
C LEU A 257 -22.05 9.49 9.56
N SER A 258 -21.74 8.76 10.63
CA SER A 258 -22.25 9.04 11.97
C SER A 258 -21.13 9.48 12.92
N ASN A 259 -21.46 10.44 13.78
CA ASN A 259 -20.63 10.89 14.91
C ASN A 259 -21.22 10.46 16.27
N VAL A 260 -22.32 9.70 16.26
CA VAL A 260 -23.06 9.35 17.48
C VAL A 260 -22.35 8.25 18.27
N PHE A 261 -21.71 7.33 17.57
CA PHE A 261 -20.99 6.21 18.17
C PHE A 261 -19.56 6.14 17.65
N VAL A 262 -18.70 5.50 18.45
CA VAL A 262 -17.27 5.38 18.20
C VAL A 262 -16.95 3.93 17.89
N GLY A 263 -16.32 3.69 16.74
CA GLY A 263 -15.84 2.36 16.40
C GLY A 263 -14.42 2.10 16.92
N PHE A 264 -13.98 0.84 16.87
CA PHE A 264 -12.64 0.42 17.28
C PHE A 264 -11.92 -0.40 16.19
N PHE A 265 -10.60 -0.55 16.34
CA PHE A 265 -9.79 -1.35 15.42
C PHE A 265 -9.35 -2.66 16.06
N LEU A 266 -9.23 -3.69 15.24
CA LEU A 266 -8.55 -4.92 15.58
C LEU A 266 -7.32 -5.07 14.69
N LEU A 267 -6.19 -5.41 15.29
CA LEU A 267 -4.90 -5.56 14.62
C LEU A 267 -4.30 -6.93 14.90
N PRO A 268 -3.27 -7.36 14.15
CA PRO A 268 -2.46 -8.51 14.53
C PRO A 268 -1.81 -8.30 15.91
N ASP A 269 -1.58 -9.38 16.63
CA ASP A 269 -0.82 -9.45 17.89
C ASP A 269 0.55 -8.78 17.83
N ASP A 270 1.26 -8.94 16.71
CA ASP A 270 2.56 -8.29 16.51
C ASP A 270 2.44 -6.79 16.20
N GLY A 271 1.21 -6.26 16.02
CA GLY A 271 0.95 -4.88 15.62
C GLY A 271 1.32 -4.56 14.16
N ILE A 272 1.99 -5.48 13.47
CA ILE A 272 2.40 -5.35 12.06
C ILE A 272 1.26 -5.82 11.16
N TRP A 273 0.59 -4.85 10.54
CA TRP A 273 -0.41 -5.14 9.50
C TRP A 273 0.15 -4.88 8.09
N ASN A 274 1.07 -3.94 7.94
CA ASN A 274 1.63 -3.54 6.65
C ASN A 274 2.91 -4.33 6.31
N TYR A 275 2.85 -5.17 5.29
CA TYR A 275 4.01 -5.93 4.79
C TYR A 275 4.59 -5.39 3.47
N ASN A 276 4.17 -4.21 3.00
CA ASN A 276 4.68 -3.64 1.75
C ASN A 276 6.20 -3.43 1.71
N LEU A 277 6.80 -3.08 2.85
CA LEU A 277 8.26 -2.91 2.98
C LEU A 277 8.95 -4.17 3.53
N MET A 278 8.19 -5.24 3.77
CA MET A 278 8.64 -6.51 4.33
C MET A 278 8.08 -7.70 3.53
N GLY A 279 7.93 -7.53 2.21
CA GLY A 279 7.15 -8.45 1.36
C GLY A 279 7.57 -9.92 1.42
N ILE A 280 8.86 -10.21 1.69
CA ILE A 280 9.39 -11.57 1.84
C ILE A 280 8.75 -12.31 3.01
N LYS A 281 8.36 -11.61 4.08
CA LYS A 281 7.71 -12.21 5.26
C LYS A 281 6.21 -12.44 5.07
N PHE A 282 5.62 -11.88 4.02
CA PHE A 282 4.19 -11.99 3.78
C PHE A 282 3.86 -13.31 3.07
N SER A 283 2.78 -13.95 3.51
CA SER A 283 2.17 -15.08 2.82
C SER A 283 0.64 -14.99 2.92
N ASN A 284 -0.07 -15.42 1.87
CA ASN A 284 -1.54 -15.29 1.84
C ASN A 284 -2.24 -16.12 2.93
N ASN A 285 -1.59 -17.13 3.50
CA ASN A 285 -2.15 -17.99 4.55
C ASN A 285 -1.55 -17.69 5.93
N LEU A 286 -0.98 -16.50 6.12
CA LEU A 286 -0.35 -16.11 7.38
C LEU A 286 -1.40 -16.12 8.49
N LYS A 287 -1.19 -16.99 9.48
CA LYS A 287 -2.05 -17.07 10.66
C LYS A 287 -1.66 -15.96 11.62
N TYR A 288 -2.67 -15.28 12.16
CA TYR A 288 -2.49 -14.20 13.13
C TYR A 288 -3.64 -14.27 14.13
N THR A 289 -3.38 -13.76 15.33
CA THR A 289 -4.43 -13.49 16.31
C THR A 289 -4.77 -12.01 16.29
N ALA A 290 -6.03 -11.66 16.57
CA ALA A 290 -6.46 -10.27 16.59
C ALA A 290 -6.43 -9.72 18.02
N GLN A 291 -5.90 -8.51 18.20
CA GLN A 291 -5.94 -7.75 19.45
C GLN A 291 -6.57 -6.37 19.25
N LEU A 292 -7.08 -5.80 20.33
CA LEU A 292 -7.63 -4.44 20.35
C LEU A 292 -6.47 -3.45 20.51
N ASP A 293 -6.16 -2.72 19.44
CA ASP A 293 -5.14 -1.67 19.46
C ASP A 293 -5.36 -0.66 18.32
N ILE A 294 -4.62 0.45 18.32
CA ILE A 294 -4.72 1.56 17.38
C ILE A 294 -3.72 1.34 16.23
N PRO A 295 -4.17 1.29 14.96
CA PRO A 295 -3.27 1.02 13.85
C PRO A 295 -2.18 2.08 13.71
N LYS A 296 -0.96 1.59 13.54
CA LYS A 296 0.20 2.42 13.22
C LYS A 296 0.14 2.87 11.75
N PRO A 297 0.65 4.08 11.42
CA PRO A 297 0.68 4.58 10.05
C PRO A 297 1.47 3.68 9.09
N PHE A 298 1.20 3.78 7.79
CA PHE A 298 1.85 2.98 6.74
C PHE A 298 3.38 2.93 6.88
N TYR A 299 4.01 4.08 7.13
CA TYR A 299 5.47 4.24 7.23
C TYR A 299 6.01 4.25 8.67
N ALA A 300 5.24 3.73 9.63
CA ALA A 300 5.73 3.51 10.99
C ALA A 300 6.99 2.65 11.00
N ASP A 301 7.83 2.88 12.00
CA ASP A 301 9.08 2.16 12.25
C ASP A 301 8.93 0.64 12.23
N ILE A 302 7.89 0.14 12.90
CA ILE A 302 7.57 -1.29 12.99
C ILE A 302 7.31 -1.94 11.63
N HIS A 303 6.83 -1.18 10.63
CA HIS A 303 6.57 -1.68 9.27
C HIS A 303 7.81 -1.64 8.37
N ARG A 304 8.91 -1.01 8.80
CA ARG A 304 10.10 -0.78 7.97
C ARG A 304 11.44 -1.02 8.68
N PRO A 305 11.59 -2.10 9.47
CA PRO A 305 12.78 -2.33 10.31
C PRO A 305 14.08 -2.40 9.50
N ASN A 306 14.04 -2.94 8.27
CA ASN A 306 15.22 -3.04 7.40
C ASN A 306 15.87 -1.67 7.11
N HIS A 307 15.08 -0.59 7.02
CA HIS A 307 15.64 0.75 6.78
C HIS A 307 16.45 1.25 7.97
N PHE A 308 16.04 0.91 9.20
CA PHE A 308 16.76 1.26 10.41
C PHE A 308 17.98 0.38 10.63
N LEU A 309 17.87 -0.92 10.33
CA LEU A 309 19.00 -1.86 10.41
C LEU A 309 20.10 -1.51 9.41
N GLN A 310 19.74 -1.14 8.18
CA GLN A 310 20.71 -0.68 7.17
C GLN A 310 21.41 0.61 7.61
N PHE A 311 20.68 1.55 8.22
CA PHE A 311 21.26 2.78 8.74
C PHE A 311 22.28 2.49 9.85
N ALA A 312 21.94 1.62 10.81
CA ALA A 312 22.86 1.23 11.87
C ALA A 312 24.13 0.51 11.37
N MET A 313 24.04 -0.24 10.27
CA MET A 313 25.21 -0.87 9.64
C MET A 313 26.15 0.13 8.95
N LEU A 314 25.66 1.30 8.52
CA LEU A 314 26.49 2.33 7.91
C LEU A 314 27.36 3.05 8.95
N GLU A 315 26.83 3.32 10.15
CA GLU A 315 27.58 3.93 11.25
C GLU A 315 28.78 3.07 11.69
N GLN A 316 28.70 1.74 11.53
CA GLN A 316 29.82 0.83 11.88
C GLN A 316 31.02 0.91 10.93
N HIS A 317 30.87 1.57 9.77
CA HIS A 317 31.93 1.70 8.77
C HIS A 317 32.65 3.05 8.78
N GLU A 318 32.27 4.00 9.64
CA GLU A 318 33.03 5.22 9.86
C GLU A 318 34.20 4.95 10.81
N GLY A 319 35.30 4.46 10.23
CA GLY A 319 36.59 4.24 10.90
C GLY A 319 37.49 5.48 10.99
N ASP A 320 36.95 6.68 10.78
CA ASP A 320 37.65 7.95 10.98
C ASP A 320 36.72 8.88 11.78
N GLU A 321 36.66 8.66 13.10
CA GLU A 321 36.14 9.67 14.01
C GLU A 321 37.01 10.93 13.86
N ALA A 322 36.48 11.97 13.21
CA ALA A 322 37.04 13.29 13.35
C ALA A 322 36.90 13.69 14.82
N ASP A 323 37.97 14.16 15.46
CA ASP A 323 37.93 14.66 16.84
C ASP A 323 36.83 15.72 16.97
N VAL A 324 35.68 15.34 17.54
CA VAL A 324 34.58 16.26 17.85
C VAL A 324 34.74 16.67 19.31
N GLU A 325 35.19 17.90 19.55
CA GLU A 325 35.13 18.50 20.89
C GLU A 325 33.66 18.67 21.30
N THR A 326 33.12 17.71 22.03
CA THR A 326 31.79 17.82 22.65
C THR A 326 31.94 18.44 24.04
N SER A 327 31.71 19.76 24.12
CA SER A 327 31.74 20.51 25.39
C SER A 327 30.50 20.31 26.27
N PHE A 328 29.65 19.33 25.97
CA PHE A 328 28.42 19.05 26.70
C PHE A 328 28.49 17.68 27.37
N ILE A 329 28.47 17.71 28.70
CA ILE A 329 28.47 16.57 29.63
C ILE A 329 27.17 15.76 29.50
#